data_AF-A0A944A488-F1
#
_entry.id   AF-A0A944A488-F1
#
_cell.length_a   1.000
_cell.length_b   1.000
_cell.length_c   1.000
_cell.angle_alpha   90.00
_cell.angle_beta   90.00
_cell.angle_gamma   90.00
#
_symmetry.space_group_name_H-M   'P 1'
#
loop_
_entity.id
_entity.type
_entity.pdbx_description
1 polymer ?
#
loop_
_entity_poly.entity_id
_entity_poly.type
_entity_poly.pdbx_seq_one_letter_code
_entity_poly.pdbx_strand_id
1 'polypeptide(L)'
;MKKTIKKSIALGMAISMLGSMSAIAGTTATVAKNITVNGNEITATAITQDGKTLLPVRAVATALGLNVEWNAEQKSVVLEDLPLYVTFRTGVDGYTFAKTAPMPLGQAPIIIDSVTYVPVELFSDILAYTVDDKDNGIVIFDETEESSTEESTETTTVTEDSTETTTSAKSDETASEETTEADAKATGKVVEIGDKEIIFNDEVMGEVRLCPNDDTKITDKDGNKIALTDIKVNDEIEVEYGDIMTDSLPPLNNPISIKIVK
;
A
#
# COMPACT_ATOMS: atom_id res chain seq x y z
N MET A 1 -66.05 -41.02 -9.69
CA MET A 1 -66.77 -40.50 -8.50
C MET A 1 -65.73 -40.09 -7.47
N LYS A 2 -65.64 -38.80 -7.12
CA LYS A 2 -65.89 -38.21 -5.77
C LYS A 2 -65.11 -38.95 -4.66
N LYS A 3 -64.32 -38.34 -3.76
CA LYS A 3 -64.40 -37.00 -3.16
C LYS A 3 -63.15 -36.79 -2.26
N THR A 4 -62.83 -35.53 -2.03
CA THR A 4 -61.86 -34.98 -1.07
C THR A 4 -62.18 -35.28 0.40
N ILE A 5 -61.16 -35.31 1.28
CA ILE A 5 -61.29 -34.88 2.69
C ILE A 5 -60.03 -34.11 3.11
N LYS A 6 -60.27 -32.88 3.58
CA LYS A 6 -59.34 -31.96 4.24
C LYS A 6 -59.20 -32.35 5.72
N LYS A 7 -58.01 -32.20 6.32
CA LYS A 7 -57.86 -31.90 7.75
C LYS A 7 -56.74 -30.89 7.97
N SER A 8 -57.18 -29.66 8.21
CA SER A 8 -56.45 -28.56 8.80
C SER A 8 -56.39 -28.76 10.32
N ILE A 9 -55.19 -28.73 10.90
CA ILE A 9 -54.95 -28.44 12.32
C ILE A 9 -53.93 -27.31 12.37
N ALA A 10 -54.44 -26.12 12.68
CA ALA A 10 -53.67 -25.03 13.22
C ALA A 10 -53.83 -25.09 14.75
N LEU A 11 -52.74 -25.12 15.49
CA LEU A 11 -52.70 -24.70 16.88
C LEU A 11 -51.32 -24.10 17.15
N GLY A 12 -51.29 -22.80 17.38
CA GLY A 12 -50.06 -22.03 17.54
C GLY A 12 -49.49 -22.08 18.96
N MET A 13 -48.20 -21.76 19.04
CA MET A 13 -47.67 -20.95 20.13
C MET A 13 -46.39 -20.28 19.63
N ALA A 14 -46.48 -18.97 19.39
CA ALA A 14 -45.32 -18.10 19.28
C ALA A 14 -44.80 -17.83 20.70
N ILE A 15 -43.51 -18.05 20.94
CA ILE A 15 -42.68 -17.20 21.79
C ILE A 15 -41.31 -17.13 21.12
N SER A 16 -41.12 -15.99 20.50
CA SER A 16 -39.87 -15.37 20.12
C SER A 16 -38.90 -15.33 21.31
N MET A 17 -37.78 -16.01 21.20
CA MET A 17 -36.54 -15.57 21.85
C MET A 17 -35.57 -15.17 20.75
N LEU A 18 -35.80 -13.95 20.25
CA LEU A 18 -34.77 -13.10 19.69
C LEU A 18 -33.71 -12.89 20.78
N GLY A 19 -32.75 -13.79 20.85
CA GLY A 19 -31.45 -13.49 21.44
C GLY A 19 -30.74 -12.57 20.45
N SER A 20 -31.04 -11.28 20.54
CA SER A 20 -30.26 -10.22 19.91
C SER A 20 -28.85 -10.25 20.50
N MET A 21 -27.97 -11.04 19.91
CA MET A 21 -26.54 -10.81 20.02
C MET A 21 -26.30 -9.51 19.25
N SER A 22 -26.42 -8.40 19.97
CA SER A 22 -25.92 -7.12 19.52
C SER A 22 -24.42 -7.31 19.33
N ALA A 23 -23.99 -7.51 18.08
CA ALA A 23 -22.60 -7.28 17.73
C ALA A 23 -22.36 -5.82 18.08
N ILE A 24 -21.64 -5.60 19.18
CA ILE A 24 -21.03 -4.32 19.46
C ILE A 24 -20.02 -4.17 18.32
N ALA A 25 -20.41 -3.46 17.28
CA ALA A 25 -19.48 -2.91 16.31
C ALA A 25 -18.57 -1.99 17.10
N GLY A 26 -17.45 -2.54 17.58
CA GLY A 26 -16.36 -1.73 18.09
C GLY A 26 -15.88 -0.90 16.91
N THR A 27 -16.29 0.37 16.85
CA THR A 27 -15.56 1.36 16.09
C THR A 27 -14.19 1.43 16.73
N THR A 28 -13.25 0.65 16.22
CA THR A 28 -11.84 0.77 16.57
C THR A 28 -11.44 2.18 16.15
N ALA A 29 -11.16 3.03 17.13
CA ALA A 29 -10.54 4.31 16.87
C ALA A 29 -9.19 4.05 16.22
N THR A 30 -8.99 4.54 15.00
CA THR A 30 -7.69 4.55 14.33
C THR A 30 -6.80 5.51 15.11
N VAL A 31 -5.91 4.96 15.93
CA VAL A 31 -4.87 5.76 16.59
C VAL A 31 -3.69 5.83 15.65
N ALA A 32 -3.35 7.06 15.24
CA ALA A 32 -2.19 7.33 14.43
C ALA A 32 -0.97 7.49 15.37
N LYS A 33 0.08 6.69 15.17
CA LYS A 33 1.31 6.72 15.99
C LYS A 33 2.51 7.12 15.14
N ASN A 34 3.37 7.99 15.67
CA ASN A 34 4.64 8.35 15.01
C ASN A 34 5.57 7.13 14.96
N ILE A 35 6.47 7.11 13.97
CA ILE A 35 7.42 6.03 13.75
C ILE A 35 8.85 6.57 13.83
N THR A 36 9.71 5.87 14.56
CA THR A 36 11.14 6.13 14.63
C THR A 36 11.89 4.87 14.18
N VAL A 37 12.85 5.03 13.26
CA VAL A 37 13.69 3.95 12.75
C VAL A 37 15.15 4.32 13.00
N ASN A 38 15.89 3.46 13.70
CA ASN A 38 17.31 3.68 14.04
C ASN A 38 17.58 5.06 14.65
N GLY A 39 16.66 5.52 15.53
CA GLY A 39 16.74 6.82 16.20
C GLY A 39 16.24 8.02 15.40
N ASN A 40 15.89 7.85 14.12
CA ASN A 40 15.38 8.92 13.26
C ASN A 40 13.86 8.84 13.12
N GLU A 41 13.15 9.93 13.41
CA GLU A 41 11.71 10.04 13.13
C GLU A 41 11.48 10.11 11.62
N ILE A 42 10.58 9.28 11.10
CA ILE A 42 10.22 9.25 9.68
C ILE A 42 8.88 9.94 9.47
N THR A 43 8.70 10.58 8.31
CA THR A 43 7.44 11.25 7.92
C THR A 43 6.40 10.21 7.45
N ALA A 44 6.00 9.31 8.34
CA ALA A 44 4.98 8.31 8.11
C ALA A 44 4.33 7.90 9.45
N THR A 45 3.10 7.40 9.40
CA THR A 45 2.32 7.13 10.61
C THR A 45 1.82 5.70 10.61
N ALA A 46 2.01 5.02 11.74
CA ALA A 46 1.43 3.70 11.99
C ALA A 46 -0.05 3.86 12.33
N ILE A 47 -0.84 2.85 11.98
CA ILE A 47 -2.27 2.83 12.26
C ILE A 47 -2.62 1.58 13.06
N THR A 48 -3.69 1.65 13.84
CA THR A 48 -4.30 0.47 14.45
C THR A 48 -5.61 0.15 13.75
N GLN A 49 -5.73 -1.06 13.21
CA GLN A 49 -6.95 -1.57 12.60
C GLN A 49 -7.21 -3.00 13.09
N ASP A 50 -8.45 -3.31 13.47
CA ASP A 50 -8.86 -4.63 13.95
C ASP A 50 -8.00 -5.17 15.13
N GLY A 51 -7.49 -4.27 15.97
CA GLY A 51 -6.67 -4.62 17.13
C GLY A 51 -5.20 -4.91 16.82
N LYS A 52 -4.76 -4.67 15.58
CA LYS A 52 -3.38 -4.86 15.13
C LYS A 52 -2.75 -3.54 14.68
N THR A 53 -1.47 -3.38 14.97
CA THR A 53 -0.66 -2.25 14.51
C THR A 53 -0.14 -2.54 13.12
N LEU A 54 -0.37 -1.61 12.20
CA LEU A 54 0.09 -1.70 10.82
C LEU A 54 1.04 -0.55 10.50
N LEU A 55 2.07 -0.87 9.71
CA LEU A 55 3.13 0.02 9.33
C LEU A 55 3.16 0.26 7.81
N PRO A 56 3.43 1.50 7.37
CA PRO A 56 3.57 1.83 5.95
C PRO A 56 4.86 1.18 5.41
N VAL A 57 4.70 0.09 4.66
CA VAL A 57 5.81 -0.86 4.44
C VAL A 57 7.01 -0.22 3.77
N ARG A 58 6.78 0.63 2.76
CA ARG A 58 7.88 1.30 2.06
C ARG A 58 8.64 2.25 2.97
N ALA A 59 7.92 3.14 3.66
CA ALA A 59 8.57 4.18 4.46
C ALA A 59 9.46 3.55 5.54
N VAL A 60 8.98 2.48 6.18
CA VAL A 60 9.73 1.76 7.20
C VAL A 60 10.87 0.94 6.58
N ALA A 61 10.61 0.15 5.53
CA ALA A 61 11.62 -0.70 4.90
C ALA A 61 12.77 0.11 4.26
N THR A 62 12.46 1.21 3.57
CA THR A 62 13.48 2.11 3.02
C THR A 62 14.29 2.79 4.13
N ALA A 63 13.66 3.18 5.24
CA ALA A 63 14.40 3.73 6.39
C ALA A 63 15.30 2.70 7.08
N LEU A 64 14.99 1.41 6.93
CA LEU A 64 15.82 0.27 7.36
C LEU A 64 16.86 -0.14 6.30
N GLY A 65 16.97 0.59 5.18
CA GLY A 65 17.95 0.30 4.12
C GLY A 65 17.54 -0.78 3.13
N LEU A 66 16.32 -1.33 3.23
CA LEU A 66 15.84 -2.38 2.33
C LEU A 66 15.41 -1.80 0.97
N ASN A 67 15.70 -2.53 -0.10
CA ASN A 67 15.09 -2.29 -1.40
C ASN A 67 13.64 -2.78 -1.38
N VAL A 68 12.74 -2.01 -1.98
CA VAL A 68 11.29 -2.24 -1.96
C VAL A 68 10.76 -2.21 -3.39
N GLU A 69 10.52 -3.39 -3.96
CA GLU A 69 10.04 -3.56 -5.32
C GLU A 69 8.57 -3.99 -5.35
N TRP A 70 7.83 -3.47 -6.34
CA TRP A 70 6.53 -4.03 -6.71
C TRP A 70 6.72 -5.06 -7.82
N ASN A 71 6.45 -6.33 -7.53
CA ASN A 71 6.29 -7.32 -8.56
C ASN A 71 4.85 -7.34 -9.06
N ALA A 72 4.70 -6.66 -10.18
CA ALA A 72 3.54 -6.62 -11.03
C ALA A 72 2.85 -7.98 -11.28
N GLU A 73 3.59 -8.92 -11.89
CA GLU A 73 3.09 -10.21 -12.36
C GLU A 73 2.53 -11.06 -11.21
N GLN A 74 3.17 -11.00 -10.05
CA GLN A 74 2.79 -11.75 -8.86
C GLN A 74 1.85 -10.97 -7.93
N LYS A 75 1.56 -9.70 -8.22
CA LYS A 75 0.82 -8.77 -7.35
C LYS A 75 1.40 -8.74 -5.94
N SER A 76 2.73 -8.66 -5.85
CA SER A 76 3.44 -8.82 -4.59
C SER A 76 4.44 -7.70 -4.39
N VAL A 77 4.57 -7.25 -3.16
CA VAL A 77 5.74 -6.47 -2.74
C VAL A 77 6.89 -7.43 -2.49
N VAL A 78 8.09 -7.01 -2.88
CA VAL A 78 9.36 -7.68 -2.58
C VAL A 78 10.21 -6.73 -1.75
N LEU A 79 10.70 -7.20 -0.62
CA LEU A 79 11.69 -6.52 0.21
C LEU A 79 13.00 -7.31 0.12
N GLU A 80 14.10 -6.64 -0.20
CA GLU A 80 15.39 -7.31 -0.36
C GLU A 80 16.57 -6.44 0.07
N ASP A 81 17.58 -7.11 0.61
CA ASP A 81 18.94 -6.61 0.82
C ASP A 81 19.84 -7.85 0.96
N LEU A 82 20.59 -8.19 -0.07
CA LEU A 82 21.16 -9.54 -0.24
C LEU A 82 21.91 -10.01 1.02
N PRO A 83 21.60 -11.20 1.57
CA PRO A 83 20.78 -12.29 1.00
C PRO A 83 19.29 -12.27 1.40
N LEU A 84 18.80 -11.22 2.06
CA LEU A 84 17.41 -11.09 2.48
C LEU A 84 16.47 -11.04 1.25
N TYR A 85 15.41 -11.83 1.31
CA TYR A 85 14.32 -11.79 0.32
C TYR A 85 13.00 -12.10 1.01
N VAL A 86 12.13 -11.11 1.08
CA VAL A 86 10.77 -11.23 1.63
C VAL A 86 9.76 -10.84 0.56
N THR A 87 8.68 -11.60 0.41
CA THR A 87 7.60 -11.25 -0.50
C THR A 87 6.22 -11.54 0.08
N PHE A 88 5.26 -10.68 -0.22
CA PHE A 88 3.88 -10.81 0.22
C PHE A 88 2.94 -10.10 -0.76
N ARG A 89 1.66 -10.49 -0.74
CA ARG A 89 0.63 -9.98 -1.67
C ARG A 89 -0.42 -9.18 -0.91
N THR A 90 -0.92 -8.11 -1.53
CA THR A 90 -2.05 -7.32 -1.01
C THR A 90 -3.28 -8.21 -0.84
N GLY A 91 -4.02 -8.02 0.27
CA GLY A 91 -5.24 -8.79 0.57
C GLY A 91 -5.03 -10.26 0.93
N VAL A 92 -3.79 -10.75 1.03
CA VAL A 92 -3.48 -12.13 1.43
C VAL A 92 -2.61 -12.14 2.70
N ASP A 93 -3.08 -12.81 3.75
CA ASP A 93 -2.30 -13.06 4.98
C ASP A 93 -1.30 -14.20 4.75
N GLY A 94 -0.19 -13.89 4.07
CA GLY A 94 0.86 -14.84 3.75
C GLY A 94 2.15 -14.15 3.33
N TYR A 95 3.20 -14.34 4.13
CA TYR A 95 4.49 -13.68 4.00
C TYR A 95 5.58 -14.72 3.80
N THR A 96 6.34 -14.58 2.71
CA THR A 96 7.36 -15.55 2.34
C THR A 96 8.74 -14.97 2.62
N PHE A 97 9.55 -15.66 3.40
CA PHE A 97 10.96 -15.33 3.65
C PHE A 97 11.86 -16.34 2.95
N ALA A 98 12.92 -15.90 2.27
CA ALA A 98 13.90 -16.74 1.59
C ALA A 98 13.28 -17.85 0.71
N LYS A 99 12.16 -17.53 0.04
CA LYS A 99 11.40 -18.45 -0.83
C LYS A 99 10.88 -19.71 -0.12
N THR A 100 10.61 -19.61 1.19
CA THR A 100 9.97 -20.67 2.00
C THR A 100 8.44 -20.68 1.83
N ALA A 101 7.74 -21.55 2.56
CA ALA A 101 6.28 -21.54 2.56
C ALA A 101 5.76 -20.23 3.21
N PRO A 102 4.66 -19.64 2.70
CA PRO A 102 4.08 -18.43 3.29
C PRO A 102 3.71 -18.64 4.76
N MET A 103 4.13 -17.71 5.61
CA MET A 103 3.81 -17.66 7.03
C MET A 103 2.70 -16.61 7.25
N PRO A 104 1.55 -16.97 7.85
CA PRO A 104 0.52 -16.00 8.20
C PRO A 104 0.97 -15.18 9.42
N LEU A 105 0.71 -13.88 9.41
CA LEU A 105 0.94 -12.98 10.54
C LEU A 105 -0.38 -12.56 11.21
N GLY A 106 -1.51 -13.06 10.73
CA GLY A 106 -2.84 -12.83 11.31
C GLY A 106 -3.56 -11.61 10.75
N GLN A 107 -2.97 -10.90 9.78
CA GLN A 107 -3.64 -9.86 9.00
C GLN A 107 -2.93 -9.67 7.67
N ALA A 108 -3.71 -9.57 6.60
CA ALA A 108 -3.19 -9.30 5.27
C ALA A 108 -2.66 -7.86 5.13
N PRO A 109 -1.73 -7.61 4.20
CA PRO A 109 -1.41 -6.24 3.79
C PRO A 109 -2.66 -5.57 3.23
N ILE A 110 -2.88 -4.31 3.63
CA ILE A 110 -4.00 -3.48 3.17
C ILE A 110 -3.47 -2.21 2.54
N ILE A 111 -4.24 -1.63 1.61
CA ILE A 111 -3.90 -0.34 1.01
C ILE A 111 -4.86 0.70 1.58
N ILE A 112 -4.34 1.78 2.16
CA ILE A 112 -5.13 2.94 2.62
C ILE A 112 -4.47 4.18 2.02
N ASP A 113 -5.25 5.02 1.33
CA ASP A 113 -4.78 6.27 0.73
C ASP A 113 -3.46 6.11 -0.08
N SER A 114 -3.35 5.04 -0.88
CA SER A 114 -2.16 4.68 -1.70
C SER A 114 -0.96 4.15 -0.93
N VAL A 115 -1.12 3.87 0.35
CA VAL A 115 -0.05 3.35 1.19
C VAL A 115 -0.34 1.90 1.52
N THR A 116 0.56 1.01 1.12
CA THR A 116 0.53 -0.39 1.56
C THR A 116 0.96 -0.47 3.03
N TYR A 117 0.03 -0.87 3.87
CA TYR A 117 0.22 -1.13 5.29
C TYR A 117 0.36 -2.63 5.53
N VAL A 118 1.35 -3.01 6.35
CA VAL A 118 1.62 -4.41 6.74
C VAL A 118 1.62 -4.54 8.26
N PRO A 119 1.29 -5.72 8.81
CA PRO A 119 1.40 -5.97 10.25
C PRO A 119 2.81 -5.70 10.76
N VAL A 120 2.90 -5.13 11.96
CA VAL A 120 4.17 -4.87 12.64
C VAL A 120 5.03 -6.14 12.77
N GLU A 121 4.37 -7.30 12.84
CA GLU A 121 4.99 -8.63 12.90
C GLU A 121 5.82 -8.96 11.66
N LEU A 122 5.62 -8.29 10.53
CA LEU A 122 6.52 -8.43 9.38
C LEU A 122 7.94 -7.99 9.77
N PHE A 123 8.05 -6.90 10.52
CA PHE A 123 9.35 -6.35 10.92
C PHE A 123 9.94 -7.12 12.10
N SER A 124 9.13 -7.52 13.09
CA SER A 124 9.64 -8.26 14.25
C SER A 124 9.86 -9.75 14.01
N ASP A 125 8.92 -10.45 13.37
CA ASP A 125 8.90 -11.91 13.35
C ASP A 125 9.55 -12.48 12.09
N ILE A 126 9.41 -11.77 10.96
CA ILE A 126 9.99 -12.19 9.67
C ILE A 126 11.36 -11.56 9.43
N LEU A 127 11.47 -10.24 9.62
CA LEU A 127 12.71 -9.49 9.40
C LEU A 127 13.61 -9.45 10.64
N ALA A 128 13.13 -9.91 11.79
CA ALA A 128 13.87 -10.00 13.05
C ALA A 128 14.41 -8.65 13.58
N TYR A 129 13.80 -7.53 13.21
CA TYR A 129 14.09 -6.23 13.81
C TYR A 129 13.50 -6.12 15.22
N THR A 130 14.15 -5.34 16.08
CA THR A 130 13.60 -5.03 17.41
C THR A 130 12.54 -3.95 17.25
N VAL A 131 11.29 -4.26 17.62
CA VAL A 131 10.15 -3.34 17.53
C VAL A 131 9.53 -3.09 18.90
N ASP A 132 9.57 -1.83 19.32
CA ASP A 132 8.90 -1.31 20.51
C ASP A 132 7.59 -0.62 20.10
N ASP A 133 6.45 -1.31 20.22
CA ASP A 133 5.11 -0.74 20.05
C ASP A 133 4.58 -0.19 21.38
N LYS A 134 4.59 1.14 21.55
CA LYS A 134 4.10 1.84 22.74
C LYS A 134 2.89 2.70 22.39
N ASP A 135 2.19 3.20 23.41
CA ASP A 135 1.01 4.06 23.22
C ASP A 135 1.34 5.36 22.45
N ASN A 136 2.56 5.87 22.59
CA ASN A 136 2.98 7.16 22.05
C ASN A 136 3.79 7.07 20.74
N GLY A 137 4.03 5.87 20.20
CA GLY A 137 4.87 5.71 19.00
C GLY A 137 5.37 4.28 18.82
N ILE A 138 5.83 4.01 17.59
CA ILE A 138 6.54 2.78 17.22
C ILE A 138 8.01 3.10 17.06
N VAL A 139 8.88 2.34 17.71
CA VAL A 139 10.33 2.46 17.54
C VAL A 139 10.88 1.15 17.01
N ILE A 140 11.65 1.23 15.93
CA ILE A 140 12.24 0.09 15.24
C ILE A 140 13.75 0.26 15.22
N PHE A 141 14.46 -0.77 15.63
CA PHE A 141 15.91 -0.80 15.65
C PHE A 141 16.42 -2.04 14.92
N ASP A 142 17.42 -1.81 14.07
CA ASP A 142 18.27 -2.86 13.54
C ASP A 142 19.44 -3.11 14.51
N GLU A 143 19.44 -4.28 15.16
CA GLU A 143 20.53 -4.70 16.04
C GLU A 143 21.77 -5.21 15.27
N THR A 144 21.65 -5.42 13.95
CA THR A 144 22.76 -5.91 13.12
C THR A 144 23.71 -4.80 12.64
N GLU A 145 23.34 -3.54 12.86
CA GLU A 145 24.23 -2.37 12.78
C GLU A 145 25.14 -2.35 14.03
N GLU A 146 26.18 -3.18 14.01
CA GLU A 146 27.27 -3.12 14.98
C GLU A 146 27.92 -1.73 14.92
N SER A 147 27.60 -0.89 15.91
CA SER A 147 28.47 0.09 16.56
C SER A 147 29.78 0.39 15.82
N SER A 148 29.76 1.26 14.80
CA SER A 148 30.96 1.98 14.37
C SER A 148 31.02 3.32 15.09
N THR A 149 31.44 3.27 16.35
CA THR A 149 31.87 4.45 17.10
C THR A 149 33.38 4.58 16.89
N GLU A 150 33.80 5.14 15.76
CA GLU A 150 35.18 5.63 15.64
C GLU A 150 35.23 7.06 16.21
N GLU A 151 35.61 7.11 17.47
CA GLU A 151 36.15 8.27 18.16
C GLU A 151 37.33 8.84 17.34
N SER A 152 37.11 9.92 16.59
CA SER A 152 38.19 10.74 16.03
C SER A 152 38.26 12.06 16.78
N THR A 153 39.08 12.07 17.83
CA THR A 153 39.60 13.28 18.44
C THR A 153 40.64 13.90 17.53
N GLU A 154 40.35 15.03 16.89
CA GLU A 154 41.39 16.01 16.57
C GLU A 154 40.92 17.43 16.91
N THR A 155 41.71 18.07 17.76
CA THR A 155 41.57 19.43 18.26
C THR A 155 42.57 20.34 17.52
N THR A 156 42.22 21.63 17.41
CA THR A 156 43.11 22.80 17.15
C THR A 156 43.35 23.07 15.65
N THR A 157 43.09 24.23 15.06
CA THR A 157 43.17 25.62 15.56
C THR A 157 42.44 26.57 14.60
N VAL A 158 41.85 27.63 15.16
CA VAL A 158 41.28 28.79 14.45
C VAL A 158 42.40 29.69 13.93
N THR A 159 42.27 30.23 12.72
CA THR A 159 42.70 31.60 12.40
C THR A 159 41.78 32.19 11.33
N GLU A 160 41.14 33.32 11.68
CA GLU A 160 40.36 34.19 10.81
C GLU A 160 41.26 34.79 9.71
N ASP A 161 40.72 35.02 8.50
CA ASP A 161 40.68 36.36 7.92
C ASP A 161 39.76 36.44 6.68
N SER A 162 39.02 37.55 6.68
CA SER A 162 38.23 38.25 5.68
C SER A 162 38.47 38.00 4.17
N THR A 163 37.40 37.88 3.38
CA THR A 163 36.90 38.97 2.51
C THR A 163 35.78 38.50 1.56
N GLU A 164 34.81 39.39 1.34
CA GLU A 164 33.68 39.29 0.42
C GLU A 164 34.12 39.02 -1.04
N THR A 165 33.27 38.38 -1.85
CA THR A 165 32.77 38.94 -3.14
C THR A 165 31.70 38.03 -3.75
N THR A 166 30.55 38.66 -4.04
CA THR A 166 29.44 38.21 -4.88
C THR A 166 29.83 37.66 -6.25
N THR A 167 29.15 36.62 -6.76
CA THR A 167 28.69 36.56 -8.16
C THR A 167 27.67 35.43 -8.33
N SER A 168 26.48 35.79 -8.83
CA SER A 168 25.45 34.88 -9.33
C SER A 168 25.98 34.00 -10.46
N ALA A 169 25.66 32.71 -10.43
CA ALA A 169 25.51 31.91 -11.63
C ALA A 169 24.36 30.92 -11.43
N LYS A 170 23.38 31.08 -12.32
CA LYS A 170 22.22 30.23 -12.54
C LYS A 170 22.66 29.00 -13.33
N SER A 171 22.35 27.83 -12.82
CA SER A 171 22.33 26.52 -13.50
C SER A 171 21.15 25.80 -12.83
N ASP A 172 19.94 25.79 -13.40
CA ASP A 172 19.54 25.02 -14.60
C ASP A 172 20.20 23.65 -14.62
N GLU A 173 19.81 22.84 -13.64
CA GLU A 173 20.04 21.41 -13.61
C GLU A 173 18.79 20.76 -14.17
N THR A 174 18.81 20.58 -15.50
CA THR A 174 17.90 19.71 -16.23
C THR A 174 18.04 18.31 -15.66
N ALA A 175 17.05 17.92 -14.85
CA ALA A 175 16.81 16.52 -14.52
C ALA A 175 16.52 15.80 -15.83
N SER A 176 17.49 14.98 -16.25
CA SER A 176 17.30 13.98 -17.28
C SER A 176 16.38 12.91 -16.70
N GLU A 177 15.08 13.09 -16.87
CA GLU A 177 14.11 12.00 -16.74
C GLU A 177 14.48 10.96 -17.80
N GLU A 178 15.05 9.83 -17.37
CA GLU A 178 14.97 8.59 -18.14
C GLU A 178 13.51 8.14 -18.12
N THR A 179 12.71 8.71 -19.02
CA THR A 179 11.44 8.14 -19.44
C THR A 179 11.74 6.83 -20.15
N THR A 180 11.64 5.72 -19.43
CA THR A 180 11.47 4.43 -20.06
C THR A 180 10.07 4.44 -20.68
N GLU A 181 10.01 4.37 -22.01
CA GLU A 181 8.78 4.18 -22.78
C GLU A 181 8.20 2.79 -22.41
N ALA A 182 7.52 2.69 -21.27
CA ALA A 182 6.57 1.63 -21.03
C ALA A 182 5.48 1.77 -22.10
N ASP A 183 5.17 0.69 -22.81
CA ASP A 183 4.09 0.65 -23.78
C ASP A 183 2.89 1.44 -23.21
N ALA A 184 2.55 2.56 -23.85
CA ALA A 184 1.66 3.58 -23.26
C ALA A 184 0.25 3.06 -22.95
N LYS A 185 -0.03 1.78 -23.25
CA LYS A 185 -1.32 1.13 -23.09
C LYS A 185 -1.20 -0.18 -22.34
N ALA A 186 -2.09 -0.35 -21.39
CA ALA A 186 -2.24 -1.53 -20.58
C ALA A 186 -3.66 -2.10 -20.67
N THR A 187 -3.79 -3.41 -20.52
CA THR A 187 -5.06 -4.09 -20.32
C THR A 187 -5.10 -4.74 -18.96
N GLY A 188 -6.27 -4.74 -18.32
CA GLY A 188 -6.37 -5.24 -16.95
C GLY A 188 -7.78 -5.31 -16.40
N LYS A 189 -7.88 -5.80 -15.16
CA LYS A 189 -9.16 -5.89 -14.44
C LYS A 189 -9.23 -4.90 -13.30
N VAL A 190 -10.38 -4.26 -13.12
CA VAL A 190 -10.63 -3.41 -11.97
C VAL A 190 -10.73 -4.27 -10.71
N VAL A 191 -9.90 -3.96 -9.72
CA VAL A 191 -9.83 -4.64 -8.41
C VAL A 191 -10.63 -3.87 -7.36
N GLU A 192 -10.48 -2.54 -7.33
CA GLU A 192 -11.14 -1.67 -6.36
C GLU A 192 -11.52 -0.33 -7.02
N ILE A 193 -12.60 0.29 -6.53
CA ILE A 193 -13.08 1.59 -7.00
C ILE A 193 -13.24 2.50 -5.77
N GLY A 194 -12.47 3.57 -5.75
CA GLY A 194 -12.65 4.69 -4.82
C GLY A 194 -13.42 5.83 -5.47
N ASP A 195 -13.67 6.91 -4.71
CA ASP A 195 -14.45 8.05 -5.18
C ASP A 195 -13.81 8.79 -6.38
N LYS A 196 -12.48 8.75 -6.49
CA LYS A 196 -11.69 9.46 -7.52
C LYS A 196 -10.57 8.62 -8.13
N GLU A 197 -10.56 7.33 -7.82
CA GLU A 197 -9.46 6.46 -8.19
C GLU A 197 -9.94 5.04 -8.45
N ILE A 198 -9.13 4.32 -9.22
CA ILE A 198 -9.34 2.91 -9.51
C ILE A 198 -8.04 2.18 -9.20
N ILE A 199 -8.13 1.08 -8.46
CA ILE A 199 -7.06 0.09 -8.44
C ILE A 199 -7.41 -0.93 -9.52
N PHE A 200 -6.58 -0.98 -10.56
CA PHE A 200 -6.72 -1.98 -11.60
C PHE A 200 -5.46 -2.84 -11.66
N ASN A 201 -5.64 -4.08 -12.05
CA ASN A 201 -4.55 -5.00 -12.26
C ASN A 201 -4.20 -5.05 -13.74
N ASP A 202 -3.20 -4.27 -14.11
CA ASP A 202 -2.45 -4.39 -15.36
C ASP A 202 -1.89 -5.81 -15.50
N GLU A 203 -2.04 -6.40 -16.69
CA GLU A 203 -1.55 -7.74 -16.99
C GLU A 203 -0.02 -7.86 -17.00
N VAL A 204 0.68 -6.75 -17.23
CA VAL A 204 2.13 -6.61 -17.25
C VAL A 204 2.68 -5.96 -15.98
N MET A 205 2.08 -4.85 -15.52
CA MET A 205 2.54 -4.06 -14.36
C MET A 205 1.83 -4.37 -13.03
N GLY A 206 0.87 -5.29 -13.03
CA GLY A 206 0.15 -5.69 -11.82
C GLY A 206 -0.78 -4.59 -11.31
N GLU A 207 -0.96 -4.50 -9.99
CA GLU A 207 -1.82 -3.46 -9.41
C GLU A 207 -1.22 -2.08 -9.60
N VAL A 208 -1.99 -1.21 -10.26
CA VAL A 208 -1.68 0.19 -10.50
C VAL A 208 -2.87 1.01 -10.02
N ARG A 209 -2.57 2.11 -9.34
CA ARG A 209 -3.53 3.12 -8.94
C ARG A 209 -3.69 4.14 -10.05
N LEU A 210 -4.89 4.22 -10.60
CA LEU A 210 -5.27 5.24 -11.54
C LEU A 210 -5.97 6.38 -10.79
N CYS A 211 -5.50 7.60 -11.01
CA CYS A 211 -6.12 8.82 -10.51
C CYS A 211 -6.61 9.69 -11.69
N PRO A 212 -7.76 9.33 -12.31
CA PRO A 212 -8.33 10.14 -13.38
C PRO A 212 -8.59 11.59 -12.96
N ASN A 213 -8.36 12.50 -13.89
CA ASN A 213 -8.66 13.92 -13.73
C ASN A 213 -9.64 14.39 -14.81
N ASP A 214 -9.90 15.70 -14.87
CA ASP A 214 -10.87 16.28 -15.80
C ASP A 214 -10.52 16.06 -17.29
N ASP A 215 -9.23 15.85 -17.59
CA ASP A 215 -8.73 15.62 -18.94
C ASP A 215 -8.70 14.12 -19.31
N THR A 216 -8.85 13.21 -18.34
CA THR A 216 -8.89 11.77 -18.60
C THR A 216 -10.13 11.40 -19.40
N LYS A 217 -9.93 10.76 -20.56
CA LYS A 217 -11.03 10.27 -21.40
C LYS A 217 -11.52 8.91 -20.90
N ILE A 218 -12.71 8.89 -20.28
CA ILE A 218 -13.35 7.65 -19.82
C ILE A 218 -14.48 7.24 -20.77
N THR A 219 -14.41 6.03 -21.33
CA THR A 219 -15.39 5.52 -22.30
C THR A 219 -15.85 4.09 -22.05
N ASP A 220 -17.09 3.78 -22.47
CA ASP A 220 -17.57 2.39 -22.55
C ASP A 220 -16.93 1.62 -23.73
N LYS A 221 -17.31 0.35 -23.87
CA LYS A 221 -16.86 -0.54 -24.97
C LYS A 221 -17.18 -0.02 -26.37
N ASP A 222 -18.23 0.78 -26.50
CA ASP A 222 -18.70 1.34 -27.77
C ASP A 222 -18.09 2.74 -28.05
N GLY A 223 -17.30 3.27 -27.10
CA GLY A 223 -16.62 4.56 -27.20
C GLY A 223 -17.45 5.75 -26.70
N ASN A 224 -18.61 5.52 -26.07
CA ASN A 224 -19.41 6.59 -25.48
C ASN A 224 -18.75 7.08 -24.19
N LYS A 225 -18.78 8.39 -23.96
CA LYS A 225 -18.28 8.99 -22.71
C LYS A 225 -19.13 8.52 -21.53
N ILE A 226 -18.48 8.03 -20.48
CA ILE A 226 -19.10 7.60 -19.22
C ILE A 226 -18.42 8.30 -18.04
N ALA A 227 -19.00 8.20 -16.86
CA ALA A 227 -18.38 8.67 -15.62
C ALA A 227 -17.52 7.56 -14.99
N LEU A 228 -16.60 7.94 -14.10
CA LEU A 228 -15.81 7.00 -13.31
C LEU A 228 -16.70 6.03 -12.52
N THR A 229 -17.81 6.54 -11.99
CA THR A 229 -18.81 5.77 -11.21
C THR A 229 -19.55 4.71 -12.02
N ASP A 230 -19.45 4.74 -13.35
CA ASP A 230 -20.08 3.74 -14.21
C ASP A 230 -19.21 2.48 -14.39
N ILE A 231 -17.90 2.58 -14.08
CA ILE A 231 -16.98 1.45 -14.03
C ILE A 231 -17.27 0.62 -12.78
N LYS A 232 -17.09 -0.71 -12.87
CA LYS A 232 -17.38 -1.66 -11.79
C LYS A 232 -16.18 -2.56 -11.50
N VAL A 233 -16.11 -3.03 -10.27
CA VAL A 233 -15.15 -4.07 -9.87
C VAL A 233 -15.34 -5.29 -10.77
N ASN A 234 -14.23 -5.83 -11.27
CA ASN A 234 -14.10 -6.88 -12.28
C ASN A 234 -14.32 -6.48 -13.75
N ASP A 235 -14.69 -5.22 -14.06
CA ASP A 235 -14.69 -4.75 -15.45
C ASP A 235 -13.28 -4.89 -16.03
N GLU A 236 -13.21 -5.28 -17.30
CA GLU A 236 -11.95 -5.29 -18.04
C GLU A 236 -11.77 -3.92 -18.69
N ILE A 237 -10.61 -3.30 -18.48
CA ILE A 237 -10.31 -1.96 -19.00
C ILE A 237 -9.00 -1.95 -19.80
N GLU A 238 -8.97 -1.14 -20.85
CA GLU A 238 -7.75 -0.67 -21.52
C GLU A 238 -7.44 0.73 -20.97
N VAL A 239 -6.20 0.93 -20.56
CA VAL A 239 -5.73 2.17 -19.93
C VAL A 239 -4.59 2.70 -20.76
N GLU A 240 -4.66 3.97 -21.13
CA GLU A 240 -3.52 4.69 -21.68
C GLU A 240 -2.89 5.51 -20.56
N TYR A 241 -1.65 5.18 -20.20
CA TYR A 241 -0.95 5.82 -19.10
C TYR A 241 -0.52 7.24 -19.46
N GLY A 242 -0.53 8.13 -18.47
CA GLY A 242 0.19 9.39 -18.57
C GLY A 242 1.71 9.17 -18.53
N ASP A 243 2.46 10.14 -19.02
CA ASP A 243 3.92 10.07 -19.19
C ASP A 243 4.70 9.78 -17.90
N ILE A 244 4.09 10.02 -16.73
CA ILE A 244 4.73 9.90 -15.42
C ILE A 244 3.92 8.96 -14.53
N MET A 245 4.61 8.02 -13.90
CA MET A 245 4.09 7.17 -12.83
C MET A 245 4.94 7.41 -11.57
N THR A 246 4.29 7.44 -10.41
CA THR A 246 5.02 7.57 -9.15
C THR A 246 5.61 6.22 -8.77
N ASP A 247 6.72 6.23 -8.06
CA ASP A 247 7.28 4.99 -7.54
C ASP A 247 6.39 4.28 -6.51
N SER A 248 5.27 4.84 -5.99
CA SER A 248 4.43 4.33 -4.86
C SER A 248 4.07 2.82 -4.87
N LEU A 249 3.53 2.29 -3.76
CA LEU A 249 2.99 0.92 -3.70
C LEU A 249 1.49 0.91 -3.34
N PRO A 250 0.59 0.61 -4.29
CA PRO A 250 0.84 0.38 -5.73
C PRO A 250 1.28 1.66 -6.46
N PRO A 251 1.95 1.58 -7.63
CA PRO A 251 2.33 2.74 -8.42
C PRO A 251 1.12 3.57 -8.82
N LEU A 252 1.22 4.89 -8.74
CA LEU A 252 0.15 5.83 -9.12
C LEU A 252 0.43 6.42 -10.51
N ASN A 253 -0.59 6.44 -11.37
CA ASN A 253 -0.57 7.11 -12.65
C ASN A 253 -1.82 7.99 -12.86
N ASN A 254 -1.65 9.09 -13.57
CA ASN A 254 -2.76 9.92 -14.08
C ASN A 254 -3.01 9.52 -15.54
N PRO A 255 -4.00 8.66 -15.82
CA PRO A 255 -4.17 8.11 -17.16
C PRO A 255 -4.70 9.15 -18.15
N ILE A 256 -4.24 9.03 -19.40
CA ILE A 256 -4.75 9.77 -20.54
C ILE A 256 -6.15 9.28 -20.90
N SER A 257 -6.35 7.95 -20.92
CA SER A 257 -7.66 7.36 -21.19
C SER A 257 -7.91 6.06 -20.43
N ILE A 258 -9.20 5.80 -20.16
CA ILE A 258 -9.69 4.53 -19.62
C ILE A 258 -10.88 4.09 -20.48
N LYS A 259 -10.83 2.86 -20.98
CA LYS A 259 -11.89 2.28 -21.81
C LYS A 259 -12.32 0.93 -21.28
N ILE A 260 -13.60 0.75 -20.97
CA ILE A 260 -14.15 -0.58 -20.69
C ILE A 260 -14.08 -1.43 -21.97
N VAL A 261 -13.49 -2.61 -21.89
CA VAL A 261 -13.43 -3.58 -23.00
C VAL A 261 -14.44 -4.70 -22.83
N LYS A 262 -14.77 -5.09 -21.59
CA LYS A 262 -15.68 -6.21 -21.31
C LYS A 262 -16.43 -6.08 -20.00
#